data_AF-A0A2V6NQ93-F1
#
_entry.id   AF-A0A2V6NQ93-F1
#
_cell.length_a   1.000
_cell.length_b   1.000
_cell.length_c   1.000
_cell.angle_alpha   90.00
_cell.angle_beta   90.00
_cell.angle_gamma   90.00
#
_symmetry.space_group_name_H-M   'P 1'
#
loop_
_entity.id
_entity.type
_entity.pdbx_description
1 polymer ?
#
loop_
_entity_poly.entity_id
_entity_poly.type
_entity_poly.pdbx_seq_one_letter_code
_entity_poly.pdbx_strand_id
1 'polypeptide(L)'
;MRLTFARTPSFAVNRQDTARVADTIIAKGPFVRVIAILLAALHVALAITAALEKSPTFDEPTHLTAGYSYWLKNDYRLDPENGIWPARWASLPLLLSRPTFSENAAWKKGDVGRVSERFLYGSGNNSDRIVLLGRSMMAVVGAGLCLLIFFCSNRLFGAIGGLISELLAVFDPNLLAHSALITADVAAAFFFTAATWSYFQLLRSVNKRWFVITALTWSGLFLAKMSAPAFLLVAVILATLGVLSSEPMTIRIIRFEGQVAARWRKLVLVIGLTGALVAIVVLAIWASYAFRFSPFPQNEPAREVWNARWQACLSDHATLENIVAFARDHHLLPEAYLYGFAFTNKSVMYRPAFLDGDWSNTGFASFFPCAFFYKTPIPIFSC
;
A
#
# COMPACT_ATOMS: atom_id res chain seq x y z
N MET A 1 -2.64 -74.56 -31.63
CA MET A 1 -1.50 -73.63 -31.83
C MET A 1 -1.79 -72.36 -31.03
N ARG A 2 -1.24 -72.25 -29.81
CA ARG A 2 -1.40 -71.06 -28.94
C ARG A 2 -0.26 -70.10 -29.28
N LEU A 3 -0.58 -68.86 -29.66
CA LEU A 3 0.38 -67.76 -29.79
C LEU A 3 0.25 -66.85 -28.56
N THR A 4 1.34 -66.77 -27.82
CA THR A 4 1.52 -65.96 -26.61
C THR A 4 1.94 -64.55 -27.02
N PHE A 5 1.14 -63.53 -26.74
CA PHE A 5 1.56 -62.13 -26.84
C PHE A 5 2.15 -61.67 -25.50
N ALA A 6 3.39 -61.20 -25.53
CA ALA A 6 4.13 -60.67 -24.40
C ALA A 6 3.53 -59.33 -23.90
N ARG A 7 3.35 -59.20 -22.59
CA ARG A 7 3.07 -57.91 -21.94
C ARG A 7 4.37 -57.12 -21.80
N THR A 8 4.40 -55.90 -22.33
CA THR A 8 5.39 -54.87 -21.98
C THR A 8 5.17 -54.39 -20.54
N PRO A 9 6.24 -54.09 -19.77
CA PRO A 9 6.11 -53.56 -18.43
C PRO A 9 5.69 -52.08 -18.49
N SER A 10 4.61 -51.75 -17.79
CA SER A 10 4.12 -50.39 -17.62
C SER A 10 5.17 -49.54 -16.90
N PHE A 11 5.43 -48.33 -17.40
CA PHE A 11 6.10 -47.25 -16.68
C PHE A 11 5.27 -46.86 -15.43
N ALA A 12 5.38 -47.64 -14.38
CA ALA A 12 4.91 -47.27 -13.06
C ALA A 12 5.97 -46.34 -12.44
N VAL A 13 5.81 -45.04 -12.65
CA VAL A 13 6.52 -44.03 -11.84
C VAL A 13 6.12 -44.28 -10.40
N ASN A 14 7.09 -44.74 -9.62
CA ASN A 14 6.89 -45.19 -8.25
C ASN A 14 6.40 -44.02 -7.39
N ARG A 15 5.15 -44.08 -6.91
CA ARG A 15 4.53 -43.08 -6.01
C ARG A 15 5.35 -42.85 -4.73
N GLN A 16 6.25 -43.77 -4.40
CA GLN A 16 7.17 -43.66 -3.28
C GLN A 16 8.33 -42.67 -3.54
N ASP A 17 8.74 -42.44 -4.78
CA ASP A 17 9.83 -41.51 -5.11
C ASP A 17 9.36 -40.05 -5.12
N THR A 18 8.13 -39.77 -5.55
CA THR A 18 7.52 -38.43 -5.44
C THR A 18 7.24 -38.02 -3.99
N ALA A 19 6.84 -38.99 -3.14
CA ALA A 19 6.70 -38.77 -1.70
C ALA A 19 8.06 -38.45 -1.04
N ARG A 20 9.13 -39.16 -1.42
CA ARG A 20 10.49 -38.91 -0.90
C ARG A 20 11.04 -37.54 -1.29
N VAL A 21 10.79 -37.06 -2.51
CA VAL A 21 11.20 -35.72 -2.95
C VAL A 21 10.38 -34.63 -2.24
N ALA A 22 9.08 -34.83 -2.05
CA ALA A 22 8.22 -33.92 -1.29
C ALA A 22 8.64 -33.85 0.19
N ASP A 23 8.95 -34.99 0.81
CA ASP A 23 9.41 -35.06 2.20
C ASP A 23 10.80 -34.44 2.39
N THR A 24 11.67 -34.51 1.37
CA THR A 24 12.98 -33.83 1.37
C THR A 24 12.85 -32.31 1.20
N ILE A 25 11.75 -31.82 0.62
CA ILE A 25 11.40 -30.39 0.53
C ILE A 25 10.77 -29.90 1.85
N ILE A 26 10.03 -30.76 2.56
CA ILE A 26 9.41 -30.44 3.85
C ILE A 26 10.46 -30.25 4.97
N ALA A 27 11.62 -30.93 4.88
CA ALA A 27 12.76 -30.71 5.77
C ALA A 27 13.52 -29.37 5.53
N LYS A 28 13.17 -28.59 4.49
CA LYS A 28 13.90 -27.40 3.99
C LYS A 28 13.23 -26.05 4.32
N GLY A 29 12.48 -25.94 5.42
CA GLY A 29 11.87 -24.68 5.88
C GLY A 29 12.78 -23.43 5.84
N PRO A 30 14.04 -23.48 6.32
CA PRO A 30 14.95 -22.32 6.24
C PRO A 30 15.48 -22.06 4.83
N PHE A 31 15.76 -23.11 4.04
CA PHE A 31 16.29 -22.96 2.68
C PHE A 31 15.30 -22.26 1.74
N VAL A 32 14.00 -22.62 1.81
CA VAL A 32 12.95 -21.95 1.03
C VAL A 32 12.87 -20.46 1.39
N ARG A 33 13.00 -20.11 2.67
CA ARG A 33 13.00 -18.71 3.12
C ARG A 33 14.21 -17.94 2.62
N VAL A 34 15.38 -18.57 2.56
CA VAL A 34 16.58 -17.95 1.99
C VAL A 34 16.36 -17.64 0.50
N ILE A 35 15.79 -18.57 -0.26
CA ILE A 35 15.45 -18.32 -1.67
C ILE A 35 14.49 -17.13 -1.80
N ALA A 36 13.43 -17.08 -0.99
CA ALA A 36 12.49 -15.96 -1.00
C ALA A 36 13.19 -14.62 -0.71
N ILE A 37 14.05 -14.57 0.30
CA ILE A 37 14.85 -13.36 0.61
C ILE A 37 15.75 -12.97 -0.57
N LEU A 38 16.36 -13.93 -1.25
CA LEU A 38 17.20 -13.66 -2.43
C LEU A 38 16.37 -13.14 -3.62
N LEU A 39 15.16 -13.66 -3.84
CA LEU A 39 14.24 -13.16 -4.86
C LEU A 39 13.78 -11.73 -4.55
N ALA A 40 13.46 -11.44 -3.30
CA ALA A 40 13.12 -10.08 -2.87
C ALA A 40 14.32 -9.11 -3.00
N ALA A 41 15.54 -9.57 -2.70
CA ALA A 41 16.75 -8.78 -2.94
C ALA A 41 17.00 -8.53 -4.44
N LEU A 42 16.68 -9.51 -5.30
CA LEU A 42 16.72 -9.33 -6.75
C LEU A 42 15.72 -8.26 -7.21
N HIS A 43 14.50 -8.22 -6.66
CA HIS A 43 13.52 -7.15 -6.93
C HIS A 43 14.09 -5.76 -6.64
N VAL A 44 14.74 -5.59 -5.48
CA VAL A 44 15.41 -4.33 -5.14
C VAL A 44 16.49 -3.99 -6.16
N ALA A 45 17.34 -4.96 -6.51
CA ALA A 45 18.41 -4.75 -7.48
C ALA A 45 17.85 -4.30 -8.83
N LEU A 46 16.81 -4.97 -9.35
CA LEU A 46 16.16 -4.61 -10.61
C LEU A 46 15.51 -3.22 -10.58
N ALA A 47 14.82 -2.88 -9.49
CA ALA A 47 14.18 -1.58 -9.34
C ALA A 47 15.20 -0.43 -9.26
N ILE A 48 16.30 -0.63 -8.52
CA ILE A 48 17.35 0.38 -8.36
C ILE A 48 18.16 0.54 -9.66
N THR A 49 18.56 -0.54 -10.33
CA THR A 49 19.30 -0.42 -11.59
C THR A 49 18.47 0.27 -12.66
N ALA A 50 17.18 -0.05 -12.76
CA ALA A 50 16.27 0.65 -13.65
C ALA A 50 16.10 2.14 -13.29
N ALA A 51 16.23 2.50 -12.01
CA ALA A 51 16.15 3.88 -11.55
C ALA A 51 17.41 4.72 -11.87
N LEU A 52 18.58 4.09 -12.03
CA LEU A 52 19.84 4.80 -12.35
C LEU A 52 19.86 5.38 -13.76
N GLU A 53 19.10 4.79 -14.68
CA GLU A 53 19.05 5.22 -16.09
C GLU A 53 17.86 6.16 -16.39
N LYS A 54 17.10 6.57 -15.37
CA LYS A 54 15.84 7.32 -15.53
C LYS A 54 15.83 8.63 -14.77
N SER A 55 15.41 9.70 -15.44
CA SER A 55 15.13 10.98 -14.79
C SER A 55 13.93 10.88 -13.82
N PRO A 56 13.80 11.83 -12.87
CA PRO A 56 12.63 11.91 -12.00
C PRO A 56 11.35 12.18 -12.79
N THR A 57 10.23 11.59 -12.36
CA THR A 57 8.90 11.94 -12.86
C THR A 57 8.39 13.23 -12.19
N PHE A 58 7.26 13.77 -12.67
CA PHE A 58 6.71 15.03 -12.17
C PHE A 58 6.38 15.01 -10.67
N ASP A 59 5.92 13.87 -10.16
CA ASP A 59 5.41 13.78 -8.79
C ASP A 59 6.49 13.42 -7.75
N GLU A 60 7.58 12.76 -8.17
CA GLU A 60 8.65 12.32 -7.25
C GLU A 60 9.30 13.45 -6.45
N PRO A 61 9.67 14.60 -7.06
CA PRO A 61 10.17 15.75 -6.32
C PRO A 61 9.19 16.22 -5.24
N THR A 62 7.89 16.26 -5.57
CA THR A 62 6.82 16.70 -4.69
C THR A 62 6.72 15.83 -3.45
N HIS A 63 6.57 14.51 -3.64
CA HIS A 63 6.42 13.56 -2.53
C HIS A 63 7.65 13.51 -1.63
N LEU A 64 8.85 13.55 -2.22
CA LEU A 64 10.09 13.51 -1.48
C LEU A 64 10.32 14.79 -0.66
N THR A 65 10.06 15.96 -1.26
CA THR A 65 10.23 17.27 -0.60
C THR A 65 9.22 17.44 0.53
N ALA A 66 7.97 17.05 0.31
CA ALA A 66 6.94 17.05 1.35
C ALA A 66 7.29 16.11 2.51
N GLY A 67 7.72 14.88 2.20
CA GLY A 67 8.19 13.93 3.21
C GLY A 67 9.29 14.51 4.10
N TYR A 68 10.27 15.19 3.49
CA TYR A 68 11.36 15.80 4.24
C TYR A 68 10.89 17.00 5.10
N SER A 69 9.95 17.82 4.61
CA SER A 69 9.35 18.88 5.43
C SER A 69 8.56 18.33 6.62
N TYR A 70 7.94 17.15 6.50
CA TYR A 70 7.23 16.49 7.60
C TYR A 70 8.17 16.11 8.74
N TRP A 71 9.40 15.72 8.43
CA TRP A 71 10.42 15.42 9.43
C TRP A 71 11.06 16.68 10.02
N LEU A 72 11.43 17.64 9.17
CA LEU A 72 12.19 18.82 9.61
C LEU A 72 11.34 19.83 10.39
N LYS A 73 10.10 20.04 9.94
CA LYS A 73 9.27 21.16 10.38
C LYS A 73 7.96 20.73 11.02
N ASN A 74 7.63 19.43 10.96
CA ASN A 74 6.33 18.93 11.34
C ASN A 74 5.23 19.76 10.62
N ASP A 75 5.36 19.95 9.30
CA ASP A 75 4.53 20.86 8.50
C ASP A 75 3.99 20.14 7.26
N TYR A 76 2.66 20.03 7.18
CA TYR A 76 1.94 19.14 6.26
C TYR A 76 1.27 19.86 5.09
N ARG A 77 1.80 21.03 4.67
CA ARG A 77 1.12 21.89 3.68
C ARG A 77 1.32 21.50 2.21
N LEU A 78 2.33 20.70 1.90
CA LEU A 78 2.86 20.56 0.54
C LEU A 78 2.15 19.49 -0.30
N ASP A 79 1.98 18.27 0.22
CA ASP A 79 1.48 17.14 -0.54
C ASP A 79 0.21 16.56 0.12
N PRO A 80 -0.98 16.96 -0.37
CA PRO A 80 -2.24 16.46 0.14
C PRO A 80 -2.66 15.12 -0.51
N GLU A 81 -2.14 14.75 -1.68
CA GLU A 81 -2.69 13.62 -2.44
C GLU A 81 -2.21 12.27 -1.88
N ASN A 82 -0.94 12.20 -1.50
CA ASN A 82 -0.38 10.98 -0.92
C ASN A 82 -0.48 10.98 0.60
N GLY A 83 -0.56 9.77 1.16
CA GLY A 83 -0.52 9.62 2.61
C GLY A 83 0.83 10.05 3.19
N ILE A 84 0.86 10.33 4.50
CA ILE A 84 2.09 10.76 5.19
C ILE A 84 3.15 9.67 5.20
N TRP A 85 2.76 8.40 5.33
CA TRP A 85 3.70 7.32 5.58
C TRP A 85 4.69 7.12 4.41
N PRO A 86 4.26 7.02 3.13
CA PRO A 86 5.16 6.84 2.00
C PRO A 86 6.15 7.99 1.86
N ALA A 87 5.68 9.24 2.00
CA ALA A 87 6.53 10.42 1.90
C ALA A 87 7.60 10.43 3.01
N ARG A 88 7.21 10.13 4.27
CA ARG A 88 8.13 10.03 5.40
C ARG A 88 9.12 8.88 5.24
N TRP A 89 8.66 7.72 4.75
CA TRP A 89 9.50 6.56 4.50
C TRP A 89 10.55 6.84 3.42
N ALA A 90 10.12 7.39 2.28
CA ALA A 90 11.01 7.73 1.17
C ALA A 90 12.07 8.77 1.54
N SER A 91 11.69 9.77 2.34
CA SER A 91 12.60 10.84 2.77
C SER A 91 13.45 10.51 4.00
N LEU A 92 13.28 9.34 4.62
CA LEU A 92 14.01 8.96 5.84
C LEU A 92 15.55 9.06 5.70
N PRO A 93 16.19 8.62 4.59
CA PRO A 93 17.62 8.75 4.41
C PRO A 93 18.10 10.21 4.35
N LEU A 94 17.21 11.16 4.02
CA LEU A 94 17.55 12.58 3.96
C LEU A 94 17.82 13.19 5.34
N LEU A 95 17.39 12.54 6.42
CA LEU A 95 17.77 12.95 7.79
C LEU A 95 19.26 12.74 8.07
N LEU A 96 19.90 11.82 7.34
CA LEU A 96 21.33 11.54 7.42
C LEU A 96 22.11 12.43 6.45
N SER A 97 21.65 12.57 5.20
CA SER A 97 22.35 13.40 4.19
C SER A 97 22.13 14.90 4.35
N ARG A 98 21.08 15.30 5.09
CA ARG A 98 20.73 16.68 5.45
C ARG A 98 20.82 17.68 4.29
N PRO A 99 20.11 17.43 3.18
CA PRO A 99 20.10 18.36 2.05
C PRO A 99 19.54 19.72 2.47
N THR A 100 20.01 20.77 1.78
CA THR A 100 19.60 22.15 2.03
C THR A 100 18.13 22.33 1.68
N PHE A 101 17.34 22.82 2.64
CA PHE A 101 15.92 23.13 2.44
C PHE A 101 15.72 24.64 2.51
N SER A 102 15.31 25.25 1.40
CA SER A 102 15.13 26.71 1.29
C SER A 102 13.70 27.16 1.63
N GLU A 103 13.55 27.89 2.73
CA GLU A 103 12.28 28.50 3.16
C GLU A 103 11.97 29.81 2.43
N ASN A 104 11.84 29.72 1.12
CA ASN A 104 11.66 30.87 0.24
C ASN A 104 10.17 31.31 0.14
N ALA A 105 9.90 32.28 -0.73
CA ALA A 105 8.53 32.76 -0.97
C ALA A 105 7.54 31.66 -1.43
N ALA A 106 8.00 30.61 -2.11
CA ALA A 106 7.15 29.48 -2.51
C ALA A 106 6.73 28.64 -1.29
N TRP A 107 7.65 28.43 -0.33
CA TRP A 107 7.35 27.78 0.95
C TRP A 107 6.28 28.54 1.74
N LYS A 108 6.42 29.88 1.81
CA LYS A 108 5.45 30.77 2.46
C LYS A 108 4.07 30.74 1.80
N LYS A 109 3.97 30.35 0.53
CA LYS A 109 2.68 30.22 -0.21
C LYS A 109 2.18 28.78 -0.28
N GLY A 110 2.93 27.79 0.20
CA GLY A 110 2.60 26.37 0.02
C GLY A 110 2.56 25.96 -1.46
N ASP A 111 3.41 26.56 -2.30
CA ASP A 111 3.55 26.22 -3.72
C ASP A 111 4.47 25.01 -3.87
N VAL A 112 3.88 23.82 -3.87
CA VAL A 112 4.61 22.56 -3.85
C VAL A 112 5.50 22.36 -5.06
N GLY A 113 5.07 22.78 -6.25
CA GLY A 113 5.85 22.66 -7.48
C GLY A 113 7.15 23.46 -7.38
N ARG A 114 7.05 24.75 -7.05
CA ARG A 114 8.23 25.62 -6.92
C ARG A 114 9.12 25.27 -5.73
N VAL A 115 8.55 24.81 -4.62
CA VAL A 115 9.34 24.35 -3.47
C VAL A 115 10.15 23.12 -3.84
N SER A 116 9.54 22.15 -4.52
CA SER A 116 10.20 20.90 -4.92
C SER A 116 11.26 21.10 -6.00
N GLU A 117 10.96 21.94 -7.01
CA GLU A 117 11.91 22.35 -8.04
C GLU A 117 13.16 22.98 -7.42
N ARG A 118 13.00 23.95 -6.51
CA ARG A 118 14.13 24.61 -5.84
C ARG A 118 14.85 23.68 -4.88
N PHE A 119 14.16 22.77 -4.21
CA PHE A 119 14.79 21.80 -3.33
C PHE A 119 15.71 20.86 -4.11
N LEU A 120 15.27 20.34 -5.26
CA LEU A 120 16.10 19.44 -6.08
C LEU A 120 17.19 20.19 -6.84
N TYR A 121 16.85 21.28 -7.51
CA TYR A 121 17.72 21.89 -8.55
C TYR A 121 18.26 23.27 -8.17
N GLY A 122 17.62 23.98 -7.24
CA GLY A 122 17.97 25.37 -6.90
C GLY A 122 18.76 25.58 -5.61
N SER A 123 18.90 24.56 -4.76
CA SER A 123 19.46 24.68 -3.41
C SER A 123 20.89 24.12 -3.27
N GLY A 124 21.57 23.86 -4.39
CA GLY A 124 22.92 23.27 -4.40
C GLY A 124 22.95 21.78 -3.99
N ASN A 125 21.79 21.14 -3.96
CA ASN A 125 21.65 19.73 -3.65
C ASN A 125 22.03 18.85 -4.84
N ASN A 126 22.57 17.66 -4.57
CA ASN A 126 22.74 16.64 -5.61
C ASN A 126 21.39 15.94 -5.84
N SER A 127 20.67 16.34 -6.89
CA SER A 127 19.34 15.83 -7.24
C SER A 127 19.34 14.32 -7.42
N ASP A 128 20.32 13.78 -8.13
CA ASP A 128 20.38 12.36 -8.49
C ASP A 128 20.54 11.50 -7.23
N ARG A 129 21.42 11.93 -6.32
CA ARG A 129 21.61 11.25 -5.04
C ARG A 129 20.35 11.29 -4.18
N ILE A 130 19.68 12.44 -4.09
CA ILE A 130 18.48 12.60 -3.27
C ILE A 130 17.34 11.73 -3.78
N VAL A 131 17.10 11.73 -5.10
CA VAL A 131 16.07 10.90 -5.73
C VAL A 131 16.42 9.42 -5.60
N LEU A 132 17.67 9.03 -5.84
CA LEU A 132 18.11 7.64 -5.68
C LEU A 132 17.88 7.11 -4.26
N LEU A 133 18.16 7.92 -3.23
CA LEU A 133 17.87 7.56 -1.84
C LEU A 133 16.37 7.32 -1.61
N GLY A 134 15.51 8.20 -2.15
CA GLY A 134 14.06 8.03 -2.06
C GLY A 134 13.54 6.79 -2.78
N ARG A 135 13.99 6.57 -4.03
CA ARG A 135 13.62 5.38 -4.83
C ARG A 135 14.08 4.08 -4.17
N SER A 136 15.27 4.07 -3.55
CA SER A 136 15.79 2.91 -2.83
C SER A 136 14.88 2.49 -1.68
N MET A 137 14.32 3.46 -0.95
CA MET A 137 13.37 3.18 0.13
C MET A 137 12.06 2.57 -0.40
N MET A 138 11.55 3.05 -1.54
CA MET A 138 10.34 2.48 -2.16
C MET A 138 10.59 1.08 -2.75
N ALA A 139 11.78 0.83 -3.30
CA ALA A 139 12.18 -0.49 -3.76
C ALA A 139 12.17 -1.52 -2.63
N VAL A 140 12.57 -1.14 -1.41
CA VAL A 140 12.47 -1.99 -0.21
C VAL A 140 11.01 -2.32 0.13
N VAL A 141 10.07 -1.38 -0.04
CA VAL A 141 8.64 -1.66 0.16
C VAL A 141 8.13 -2.65 -0.91
N GLY A 142 8.55 -2.49 -2.16
CA GLY A 142 8.24 -3.42 -3.25
C GLY A 142 8.74 -4.84 -2.96
N ALA A 143 9.96 -4.98 -2.46
CA ALA A 143 10.50 -6.27 -2.03
C ALA A 143 9.73 -6.85 -0.84
N GLY A 144 9.32 -6.01 0.11
CA GLY A 144 8.42 -6.39 1.20
C GLY A 144 7.07 -6.93 0.71
N LEU A 145 6.51 -6.34 -0.36
CA LEU A 145 5.31 -6.85 -1.02
C LEU A 145 5.54 -8.20 -1.70
N CYS A 146 6.66 -8.40 -2.39
CA CYS A 146 7.02 -9.70 -2.98
C CYS A 146 7.13 -10.79 -1.90
N LEU A 147 7.81 -10.51 -0.79
CA LEU A 147 7.89 -11.43 0.36
C LEU A 147 6.52 -11.70 0.98
N LEU A 148 5.66 -10.68 1.07
CA LEU A 148 4.31 -10.86 1.58
C LEU A 148 3.51 -11.82 0.68
N ILE A 149 3.61 -11.66 -0.64
CA ILE A 149 3.01 -12.58 -1.62
C ILE A 149 3.53 -14.00 -1.40
N PHE A 150 4.84 -14.19 -1.24
CA PHE A 150 5.43 -15.49 -0.89
C PHE A 150 4.77 -16.08 0.37
N PHE A 151 4.69 -15.31 1.46
CA PHE A 151 4.16 -15.84 2.73
C PHE A 151 2.66 -16.18 2.64
N CYS A 152 1.87 -15.37 1.95
CA CYS A 152 0.46 -15.62 1.70
C CYS A 152 0.28 -16.88 0.84
N SER A 153 0.94 -16.95 -0.32
CA SER A 153 0.85 -18.07 -1.24
C SER A 153 1.42 -19.37 -0.65
N ASN A 154 2.51 -19.31 0.11
CA ASN A 154 3.07 -20.49 0.78
C ASN A 154 2.09 -21.11 1.78
N ARG A 155 1.23 -20.30 2.42
CA ARG A 155 0.20 -20.79 3.33
C ARG A 155 -0.99 -21.44 2.62
N LEU A 156 -1.24 -21.09 1.36
CA LEU A 156 -2.36 -21.59 0.56
C LEU A 156 -1.95 -22.78 -0.32
N PHE A 157 -0.76 -22.73 -0.91
CA PHE A 157 -0.31 -23.63 -1.97
C PHE A 157 1.02 -24.36 -1.65
N GLY A 158 1.56 -24.16 -0.44
CA GLY A 158 2.84 -24.73 -0.02
C GLY A 158 4.06 -24.01 -0.62
N ALA A 159 5.26 -24.53 -0.32
CA ALA A 159 6.53 -23.86 -0.60
C ALA A 159 6.74 -23.52 -2.09
N ILE A 160 6.41 -24.46 -2.98
CA ILE A 160 6.57 -24.27 -4.43
C ILE A 160 5.61 -23.20 -4.94
N GLY A 161 4.33 -23.24 -4.55
CA GLY A 161 3.36 -22.23 -4.94
C GLY A 161 3.72 -20.83 -4.40
N GLY A 162 4.28 -20.77 -3.19
CA GLY A 162 4.86 -19.55 -2.63
C GLY A 162 5.97 -18.97 -3.49
N LEU A 163 6.99 -19.77 -3.81
CA LEU A 163 8.14 -19.35 -4.61
C LEU A 163 7.75 -18.97 -6.04
N ILE A 164 6.84 -19.71 -6.67
CA ILE A 164 6.34 -19.37 -8.02
C ILE A 164 5.60 -18.03 -7.99
N SER A 165 4.73 -17.80 -6.99
CA SER A 165 3.99 -16.54 -6.87
C SER A 165 4.93 -15.35 -6.68
N GLU A 166 5.95 -15.51 -5.84
CA GLU A 166 6.97 -14.49 -5.62
C GLU A 166 7.81 -14.24 -6.87
N LEU A 167 8.26 -15.31 -7.55
CA LEU A 167 9.01 -15.19 -8.79
C LEU A 167 8.23 -14.38 -9.83
N LEU A 168 6.93 -14.67 -10.00
CA LEU A 168 6.06 -13.90 -10.89
C LEU A 168 5.94 -12.44 -10.46
N ALA A 169 5.83 -12.17 -9.15
CA ALA A 169 5.76 -10.81 -8.62
C ALA A 169 7.07 -10.02 -8.82
N VAL A 170 8.23 -10.65 -8.62
CA VAL A 170 9.56 -10.03 -8.78
C VAL A 170 9.80 -9.59 -10.23
N PHE A 171 9.30 -10.37 -11.19
CA PHE A 171 9.43 -10.06 -12.63
C PHE A 171 8.21 -9.35 -13.21
N ASP A 172 7.23 -8.97 -12.40
CA ASP A 172 6.06 -8.23 -12.88
C ASP A 172 6.46 -6.78 -13.25
N PRO A 173 6.21 -6.34 -14.50
CA PRO A 173 6.63 -5.03 -14.96
C PRO A 173 5.90 -3.89 -14.23
N ASN A 174 4.66 -4.09 -13.76
CA ASN A 174 3.94 -3.05 -13.03
C ASN A 174 4.53 -2.87 -11.62
N LEU A 175 4.79 -3.97 -10.91
CA LEU A 175 5.43 -3.93 -9.59
C LEU A 175 6.82 -3.33 -9.67
N LEU A 176 7.64 -3.69 -10.66
CA LEU A 176 8.95 -3.08 -10.86
C LEU A 176 8.84 -1.58 -11.17
N ALA A 177 7.92 -1.19 -12.06
CA ALA A 177 7.73 0.22 -12.42
C ALA A 177 7.31 1.08 -11.22
N HIS A 178 6.35 0.62 -10.41
CA HIS A 178 5.88 1.36 -9.24
C HIS A 178 6.84 1.26 -8.03
N SER A 179 7.66 0.21 -7.93
CA SER A 179 8.68 0.09 -6.88
C SER A 179 9.89 0.99 -7.12
N ALA A 180 10.15 1.36 -8.37
CA ALA A 180 11.27 2.21 -8.76
C ALA A 180 10.97 3.72 -8.68
N LEU A 181 9.76 4.11 -8.26
CA LEU A 181 9.33 5.51 -8.19
C LEU A 181 8.98 5.91 -6.75
N ILE A 182 9.16 7.20 -6.44
CA ILE A 182 8.74 7.80 -5.17
C ILE A 182 7.25 8.13 -5.21
N THR A 183 6.40 7.09 -5.22
CA THR A 183 4.93 7.24 -5.15
C THR A 183 4.33 6.40 -4.01
N ALA A 184 3.09 6.70 -3.63
CA ALA A 184 2.40 5.95 -2.58
C ALA A 184 1.85 4.58 -3.02
N ASP A 185 1.91 4.23 -4.30
CA ASP A 185 1.12 3.11 -4.84
C ASP A 185 1.64 1.75 -4.40
N VAL A 186 2.97 1.55 -4.39
CA VAL A 186 3.57 0.31 -3.89
C VAL A 186 3.35 0.13 -2.38
N ALA A 187 3.34 1.24 -1.63
CA ALA A 187 3.02 1.23 -0.21
C ALA A 187 1.53 0.88 0.02
N ALA A 188 0.63 1.46 -0.76
CA ALA A 188 -0.79 1.13 -0.73
C ALA A 188 -1.01 -0.35 -1.07
N ALA A 189 -0.37 -0.88 -2.13
CA ALA A 189 -0.46 -2.28 -2.51
C ALA A 189 0.06 -3.22 -1.40
N PHE A 190 1.21 -2.89 -0.79
CA PHE A 190 1.75 -3.62 0.36
C PHE A 190 0.76 -3.66 1.53
N PHE A 191 0.31 -2.50 2.01
CA PHE A 191 -0.57 -2.44 3.18
C PHE A 191 -1.97 -2.98 2.88
N PHE A 192 -2.49 -2.82 1.67
CA PHE A 192 -3.79 -3.37 1.28
C PHE A 192 -3.75 -4.90 1.29
N THR A 193 -2.71 -5.49 0.70
CA THR A 193 -2.51 -6.95 0.72
C THR A 193 -2.32 -7.45 2.15
N ALA A 194 -1.52 -6.75 2.95
CA ALA A 194 -1.25 -7.12 4.33
C ALA A 194 -2.48 -6.97 5.23
N ALA A 195 -3.28 -5.93 5.03
CA ALA A 195 -4.54 -5.68 5.75
C ALA A 195 -5.57 -6.75 5.41
N THR A 196 -5.70 -7.10 4.12
CA THR A 196 -6.60 -8.16 3.65
C THR A 196 -6.22 -9.51 4.27
N TRP A 197 -4.94 -9.89 4.15
CA TRP A 197 -4.46 -11.16 4.66
C TRP A 197 -4.55 -11.25 6.18
N SER A 198 -4.06 -10.24 6.89
CA SER A 198 -4.06 -10.26 8.36
C SER A 198 -5.47 -10.26 8.93
N TYR A 199 -6.40 -9.50 8.32
CA TYR A 199 -7.80 -9.48 8.74
C TYR A 199 -8.49 -10.83 8.48
N PHE A 200 -8.26 -11.44 7.32
CA PHE A 200 -8.72 -12.81 7.05
C PHE A 200 -8.22 -13.80 8.11
N GLN A 201 -6.94 -13.71 8.50
CA GLN A 201 -6.36 -14.57 9.53
C GLN A 201 -6.94 -14.28 10.92
N LEU A 202 -7.18 -13.02 11.26
CA LEU A 202 -7.81 -12.59 12.51
C LEU A 202 -9.24 -13.14 12.63
N LEU A 203 -10.02 -13.09 11.55
CA LEU A 203 -11.40 -13.59 11.52
C LEU A 203 -11.48 -15.11 11.69
N ARG A 204 -10.44 -15.86 11.30
CA ARG A 204 -10.36 -17.31 11.54
C ARG A 204 -9.87 -17.65 12.96
N SER A 205 -8.90 -16.89 13.44
CA SER A 205 -8.31 -17.08 14.76
C SER A 205 -8.02 -15.75 15.44
N VAL A 206 -8.91 -15.38 16.35
CA VAL A 206 -8.80 -14.16 17.15
C VAL A 206 -7.71 -14.37 18.19
N ASN A 207 -6.56 -13.76 17.95
CA ASN A 207 -5.45 -13.77 18.90
C ASN A 207 -4.69 -12.45 18.87
N LYS A 208 -3.91 -12.20 19.92
CA LYS A 208 -3.15 -10.94 20.10
C LYS A 208 -2.23 -10.64 18.92
N ARG A 209 -1.56 -11.66 18.38
CA ARG A 209 -0.61 -11.50 17.27
C ARG A 209 -1.31 -10.97 16.03
N TRP A 210 -2.38 -11.63 15.58
CA TRP A 210 -3.12 -11.18 14.40
C TRP A 210 -3.80 -9.86 14.63
N PHE A 211 -4.34 -9.60 15.82
CA PHE A 211 -4.96 -8.31 16.12
C PHE A 211 -3.97 -7.15 15.97
N VAL A 212 -2.75 -7.29 16.51
CA VAL A 212 -1.70 -6.27 16.39
C VAL A 212 -1.26 -6.11 14.93
N ILE A 213 -1.04 -7.21 14.20
CA ILE A 213 -0.65 -7.14 12.78
C ILE A 213 -1.74 -6.45 11.96
N THR A 214 -3.01 -6.79 12.17
CA THR A 214 -4.13 -6.15 11.49
C THR A 214 -4.23 -4.67 11.84
N ALA A 215 -4.08 -4.30 13.10
CA ALA A 215 -4.08 -2.90 13.52
C ALA A 215 -2.96 -2.09 12.84
N LEU A 216 -1.74 -2.62 12.78
CA LEU A 216 -0.60 -1.98 12.13
C LEU A 216 -0.80 -1.85 10.62
N THR A 217 -1.30 -2.90 9.97
CA THR A 217 -1.49 -2.91 8.51
C THR A 217 -2.65 -2.04 8.05
N TRP A 218 -3.76 -2.00 8.81
CA TRP A 218 -4.85 -1.05 8.57
C TRP A 218 -4.37 0.38 8.76
N SER A 219 -3.66 0.66 9.85
CA SER A 219 -3.10 2.00 10.10
C SER A 219 -2.14 2.41 8.98
N GLY A 220 -1.25 1.51 8.56
CA GLY A 220 -0.35 1.73 7.44
C GLY A 220 -1.08 2.01 6.13
N LEU A 221 -2.18 1.31 5.84
CA LEU A 221 -2.98 1.54 4.65
C LEU A 221 -3.62 2.94 4.63
N PHE A 222 -4.28 3.33 5.72
CA PHE A 222 -4.93 4.64 5.85
C PHE A 222 -3.90 5.79 5.89
N LEU A 223 -2.67 5.52 6.33
CA LEU A 223 -1.56 6.47 6.25
C LEU A 223 -0.81 6.44 4.91
N ALA A 224 -1.08 5.46 4.04
CA ALA A 224 -0.43 5.33 2.75
C ALA A 224 -1.15 6.07 1.63
N LYS A 225 -2.49 5.99 1.57
CA LYS A 225 -3.24 6.56 0.46
C LYS A 225 -4.63 7.04 0.89
N MET A 226 -5.08 8.18 0.35
CA MET A 226 -6.42 8.72 0.63
C MET A 226 -7.56 7.84 0.11
N SER A 227 -7.28 6.93 -0.84
CA SER A 227 -8.24 5.92 -1.32
C SER A 227 -8.39 4.69 -0.42
N ALA A 228 -7.66 4.63 0.71
CA ALA A 228 -7.77 3.55 1.69
C ALA A 228 -9.20 3.19 2.13
N PRO A 229 -10.19 4.11 2.21
CA PRO A 229 -11.57 3.73 2.55
C PRO A 229 -12.19 2.68 1.62
N ALA A 230 -11.70 2.53 0.38
CA ALA A 230 -12.13 1.44 -0.52
C ALA A 230 -11.88 0.04 0.09
N PHE A 231 -10.88 -0.11 0.95
CA PHE A 231 -10.60 -1.35 1.68
C PHE A 231 -11.74 -1.74 2.63
N LEU A 232 -12.54 -0.80 3.12
CA LEU A 232 -13.66 -1.11 4.01
C LEU A 232 -14.68 -2.02 3.34
N LEU A 233 -14.84 -1.93 2.00
CA LEU A 233 -15.68 -2.86 1.25
C LEU A 233 -15.13 -4.30 1.34
N VAL A 234 -13.82 -4.47 1.14
CA VAL A 234 -13.16 -5.78 1.29
C VAL A 234 -13.26 -6.29 2.72
N ALA A 235 -13.09 -5.42 3.72
CA ALA A 235 -13.27 -5.78 5.12
C ALA A 235 -14.71 -6.24 5.42
N VAL A 236 -15.73 -5.57 4.88
CA VAL A 236 -17.14 -5.98 5.03
C VAL A 236 -17.39 -7.34 4.37
N ILE A 237 -16.84 -7.58 3.17
CA ILE A 237 -16.95 -8.87 2.50
C ILE A 237 -16.31 -9.98 3.35
N LEU A 238 -15.07 -9.78 3.81
CA LEU A 238 -14.37 -10.76 4.65
C LEU A 238 -15.10 -11.01 5.98
N ALA A 239 -15.59 -9.95 6.63
CA ALA A 239 -16.39 -10.03 7.84
C ALA A 239 -17.64 -10.87 7.63
N THR A 240 -18.37 -10.61 6.54
CA THR A 240 -19.60 -11.32 6.17
C THR A 240 -19.31 -12.79 5.92
N LEU A 241 -18.27 -13.11 5.15
CA LEU A 241 -17.83 -14.50 4.91
C LEU A 241 -17.44 -15.20 6.20
N GLY A 242 -16.71 -14.52 7.11
CA GLY A 242 -16.32 -15.07 8.41
C GLY A 242 -17.53 -15.36 9.31
N VAL A 243 -18.51 -14.46 9.36
CA VAL A 243 -19.73 -14.61 10.16
C VAL A 243 -20.64 -15.71 9.61
N LEU A 244 -20.79 -15.79 8.28
CA LEU A 244 -21.65 -16.78 7.62
C LEU A 244 -21.04 -18.19 7.57
N SER A 245 -19.71 -18.30 7.64
CA SER A 245 -19.00 -19.57 7.66
C SER A 245 -19.52 -20.52 8.74
N SER A 246 -19.59 -21.82 8.42
CA SER A 246 -19.92 -22.89 9.37
C SER A 246 -18.80 -23.14 10.38
N GLU A 247 -17.56 -22.84 10.02
CA GLU A 247 -16.38 -23.04 10.86
C GLU A 247 -16.42 -22.13 12.10
N PRO A 248 -16.24 -22.65 13.33
CA PRO A 248 -16.23 -21.81 14.52
C PRO A 248 -15.03 -20.85 14.52
N MET A 249 -15.25 -19.61 14.97
CA MET A 249 -14.13 -18.69 15.20
C MET A 249 -13.40 -19.10 16.47
N THR A 250 -12.09 -19.31 16.36
CA THR A 250 -11.26 -19.65 17.51
C THR A 250 -10.80 -18.38 18.20
N ILE A 251 -10.98 -18.28 19.51
CA ILE A 251 -10.46 -17.18 20.34
C ILE A 251 -9.32 -17.75 21.17
N ARG A 252 -8.13 -17.19 21.03
CA ARG A 252 -6.93 -17.54 21.79
C ARG A 252 -6.33 -16.27 22.38
N ILE A 253 -6.74 -15.96 23.62
CA ILE A 253 -6.26 -14.78 24.35
C ILE A 253 -5.59 -15.25 25.63
N ILE A 254 -4.25 -15.30 25.60
CA ILE A 254 -3.36 -15.60 26.74
C ILE A 254 -3.70 -16.92 27.45
N ARG A 255 -4.70 -16.93 28.35
CA ARG A 255 -5.18 -18.10 29.12
C ARG A 255 -6.58 -18.58 28.72
N PHE A 256 -7.27 -17.86 27.84
CA PHE A 256 -8.60 -18.22 27.36
C PHE A 256 -8.50 -18.80 25.96
N GLU A 257 -8.84 -20.08 25.83
CA GLU A 257 -9.12 -20.72 24.56
C GLU A 257 -10.61 -21.03 24.50
N GLY A 258 -11.28 -20.46 23.50
CA GLY A 258 -12.71 -20.62 23.30
C GLY A 258 -13.08 -20.69 21.84
N GLN A 259 -14.27 -21.20 21.55
CA GLN A 259 -14.81 -21.26 20.20
C GLN A 259 -16.16 -20.55 20.13
N VAL A 260 -16.35 -19.79 19.06
CA VAL A 260 -17.60 -19.08 18.79
C VAL A 260 -18.20 -19.63 17.50
N ALA A 261 -19.19 -20.51 17.66
CA ALA A 261 -19.90 -21.12 16.54
C ALA A 261 -21.16 -20.33 16.14
N ALA A 262 -21.91 -19.79 17.10
CA ALA A 262 -23.17 -19.10 16.84
C ALA A 262 -22.98 -17.80 16.04
N ARG A 263 -23.72 -17.65 14.93
CA ARG A 263 -23.59 -16.52 13.99
C ARG A 263 -23.74 -15.15 14.64
N TRP A 264 -24.72 -14.95 15.50
CA TRP A 264 -24.91 -13.66 16.19
C TRP A 264 -23.73 -13.33 17.12
N ARG A 265 -23.12 -14.33 17.77
CA ARG A 265 -21.92 -14.13 18.60
C ARG A 265 -20.71 -13.78 17.75
N LYS A 266 -20.55 -14.42 16.59
CA LYS A 266 -19.52 -14.05 15.60
C LYS A 266 -19.72 -12.61 15.14
N LEU A 267 -20.95 -12.22 14.81
CA LEU A 267 -21.27 -10.86 14.38
C LEU A 267 -20.87 -9.83 15.43
N VAL A 268 -21.29 -10.02 16.70
CA VAL A 268 -20.92 -9.12 17.81
C VAL A 268 -19.40 -9.06 17.98
N LEU A 269 -18.71 -10.20 17.92
CA LEU A 269 -17.25 -10.25 18.03
C LEU A 269 -16.56 -9.48 16.89
N VAL A 270 -17.00 -9.68 15.64
CA VAL A 270 -16.43 -9.02 14.47
C VAL A 270 -16.69 -7.52 14.48
N ILE A 271 -17.88 -7.09 14.90
CA ILE A 271 -18.21 -5.67 15.08
C ILE A 271 -17.29 -5.07 16.15
N GLY A 272 -17.13 -5.73 17.30
CA GLY A 272 -16.25 -5.25 18.37
C GLY A 272 -14.78 -5.17 17.95
N LEU A 273 -14.26 -6.19 17.26
CA LEU A 273 -12.89 -6.23 16.75
C LEU A 273 -12.68 -5.14 15.69
N THR A 274 -13.58 -5.02 14.73
CA THR A 274 -13.50 -4.00 13.67
C THR A 274 -13.60 -2.60 14.25
N GLY A 275 -14.50 -2.36 15.20
CA GLY A 275 -14.61 -1.08 15.91
C GLY A 275 -13.32 -0.71 16.63
N ALA A 276 -12.69 -1.67 17.33
CA ALA A 276 -11.40 -1.46 17.97
C ALA A 276 -10.28 -1.16 16.96
N LEU A 277 -10.26 -1.85 15.82
CA LEU A 277 -9.29 -1.59 14.75
C LEU A 277 -9.47 -0.18 14.16
N VAL A 278 -10.71 0.24 13.88
CA VAL A 278 -11.02 1.60 13.39
C VAL A 278 -10.57 2.66 14.40
N ALA A 279 -10.82 2.45 15.70
CA ALA A 279 -10.35 3.37 16.73
C ALA A 279 -8.81 3.48 16.74
N ILE A 280 -8.09 2.37 16.59
CA ILE A 280 -6.62 2.38 16.48
C ILE A 280 -6.15 3.12 15.23
N VAL A 281 -6.82 2.94 14.08
CA VAL A 281 -6.50 3.67 12.84
C VAL A 281 -6.65 5.17 13.06
N VAL A 282 -7.76 5.62 13.67
CA VAL A 282 -7.98 7.04 13.99
C VAL A 282 -6.87 7.56 14.90
N LEU A 283 -6.50 6.81 15.94
CA LEU A 283 -5.39 7.19 16.83
C LEU A 283 -4.04 7.24 16.09
N ALA A 284 -3.78 6.30 15.17
CA ALA A 284 -2.55 6.27 14.38
C ALA A 284 -2.47 7.45 13.39
N ILE A 285 -3.61 7.85 12.81
CA ILE A 285 -3.72 9.08 12.03
C ILE A 285 -3.35 10.26 12.92
N TRP A 286 -4.04 10.48 14.04
CA TRP A 286 -3.72 11.58 14.96
C TRP A 286 -2.26 11.60 15.42
N ALA A 287 -1.70 10.45 15.77
CA ALA A 287 -0.30 10.32 16.18
C ALA A 287 0.67 10.73 15.04
N SER A 288 0.34 10.42 13.78
CA SER A 288 1.15 10.79 12.61
C SER A 288 1.19 12.30 12.35
N TYR A 289 0.16 13.02 12.81
CA TYR A 289 0.05 14.47 12.82
C TYR A 289 0.40 15.11 14.18
N ALA A 290 1.10 14.38 15.05
CA ALA A 290 1.53 14.84 16.37
C ALA A 290 0.39 15.38 17.26
N PHE A 291 -0.81 14.79 17.14
CA PHE A 291 -2.03 15.22 17.83
C PHE A 291 -2.38 16.70 17.59
N ARG A 292 -1.94 17.26 16.45
CA ARG A 292 -2.20 18.65 16.05
C ARG A 292 -3.24 18.70 14.96
N PHE A 293 -4.29 19.51 15.16
CA PHE A 293 -5.31 19.72 14.13
C PHE A 293 -4.75 20.52 12.94
N SER A 294 -4.12 21.68 13.20
CA SER A 294 -3.59 22.55 12.15
C SER A 294 -2.46 21.88 11.36
N PRO A 295 -2.41 22.02 10.02
CA PRO A 295 -1.38 21.43 9.17
C PRO A 295 0.00 22.07 9.35
N PHE A 296 0.03 23.33 9.80
CA PHE A 296 1.23 24.14 10.01
C PHE A 296 0.95 25.29 11.01
N PRO A 297 1.97 26.06 11.47
CA PRO A 297 1.74 27.20 12.37
C PRO A 297 0.74 28.20 11.79
N GLN A 298 -0.25 28.64 12.58
CA GLN A 298 -1.39 29.42 12.07
C GLN A 298 -1.03 30.81 11.55
N ASN A 299 0.07 31.40 12.01
CA ASN A 299 0.49 32.76 11.66
C ASN A 299 1.32 32.84 10.37
N GLU A 300 1.20 31.83 9.51
CA GLU A 300 1.93 31.74 8.25
C GLU A 300 1.13 32.35 7.09
N PRO A 301 1.77 33.09 6.16
CA PRO A 301 1.09 33.58 4.94
C PRO A 301 0.42 32.48 4.12
N ALA A 302 0.89 31.23 4.26
CA ALA A 302 0.29 30.08 3.61
C ALA A 302 -1.14 29.79 4.07
N ARG A 303 -1.58 30.34 5.22
CA ARG A 303 -2.92 30.07 5.76
C ARG A 303 -4.02 30.65 4.87
N GLU A 304 -3.81 31.82 4.28
CA GLU A 304 -4.77 32.41 3.35
C GLU A 304 -4.92 31.54 2.09
N VAL A 305 -3.80 31.13 1.51
CA VAL A 305 -3.76 30.24 0.33
C VAL A 305 -4.40 28.89 0.66
N TRP A 306 -4.11 28.34 1.83
CA TRP A 306 -4.69 27.09 2.30
C TRP A 306 -6.21 27.17 2.45
N ASN A 307 -6.73 28.24 3.05
CA ASN A 307 -8.16 28.44 3.20
C ASN A 307 -8.86 28.59 1.85
N ALA A 308 -8.26 29.30 0.89
CA ALA A 308 -8.78 29.43 -0.47
C ALA A 308 -8.82 28.08 -1.20
N ARG A 309 -7.76 27.28 -1.09
CA ARG A 309 -7.75 25.89 -1.61
C ARG A 309 -8.83 25.05 -0.95
N TRP A 310 -9.06 25.26 0.35
CA TRP A 310 -10.10 24.55 1.07
C TRP A 310 -11.50 24.84 0.53
N GLN A 311 -11.79 26.12 0.31
CA GLN A 311 -13.05 26.57 -0.28
C GLN A 311 -13.25 25.99 -1.69
N ALA A 312 -12.18 25.89 -2.49
CA ALA A 312 -12.25 25.28 -3.81
C ALA A 312 -12.56 23.77 -3.76
N CYS A 313 -12.08 23.04 -2.75
CA CYS A 313 -12.40 21.61 -2.60
C CYS A 313 -13.84 21.34 -2.13
N LEU A 314 -14.49 22.33 -1.51
CA LEU A 314 -15.84 22.19 -0.93
C LEU A 314 -16.90 23.01 -1.70
N SER A 315 -16.60 23.42 -2.94
CA SER A 315 -17.44 24.36 -3.68
C SER A 315 -18.75 23.75 -4.19
N ASP A 316 -18.82 22.43 -4.39
CA ASP A 316 -19.94 21.78 -5.06
C ASP A 316 -21.03 21.37 -4.06
N HIS A 317 -20.71 21.41 -2.76
CA HIS A 317 -21.60 21.08 -1.64
C HIS A 317 -22.20 19.67 -1.74
N ALA A 318 -21.47 18.74 -2.37
CA ALA A 318 -21.85 17.34 -2.47
C ALA A 318 -21.91 16.68 -1.09
N THR A 319 -22.63 15.56 -0.96
CA THR A 319 -22.78 14.84 0.32
C THR A 319 -21.44 14.52 0.99
N LEU A 320 -20.44 14.08 0.22
CA LEU A 320 -19.10 13.82 0.73
C LEU A 320 -18.39 15.10 1.21
N GLU A 321 -18.56 16.22 0.50
CA GLU A 321 -17.99 17.51 0.90
C GLU A 321 -18.59 17.99 2.23
N ASN A 322 -19.92 17.83 2.41
CA ASN A 322 -20.59 18.18 3.66
C ASN A 322 -20.13 17.30 4.84
N ILE A 323 -19.89 16.00 4.61
CA ILE A 323 -19.34 15.10 5.64
C ILE A 323 -17.92 15.53 6.03
N VAL A 324 -17.09 15.89 5.04
CA VAL A 324 -15.71 16.36 5.29
C VAL A 324 -15.73 17.72 6.01
N ALA A 325 -16.62 18.63 5.62
CA ALA A 325 -16.80 19.92 6.28
C ALA A 325 -17.23 19.72 7.75
N PHE A 326 -18.23 18.87 8.00
CA PHE A 326 -18.64 18.52 9.36
C PHE A 326 -17.48 17.93 10.18
N ALA A 327 -16.71 17.01 9.60
CA ALA A 327 -15.55 16.41 10.26
C ALA A 327 -14.45 17.44 10.56
N ARG A 328 -14.28 18.42 9.67
CA ARG A 328 -13.37 19.55 9.85
C ARG A 328 -13.84 20.45 10.98
N ASP A 329 -15.10 20.85 11.00
CA ASP A 329 -15.66 21.78 11.99
C ASP A 329 -15.66 21.20 13.41
N HIS A 330 -15.81 19.87 13.53
CA HIS A 330 -15.76 19.15 14.80
C HIS A 330 -14.38 18.59 15.15
N HIS A 331 -13.34 18.92 14.36
CA HIS A 331 -11.98 18.43 14.54
C HIS A 331 -11.89 16.90 14.73
N LEU A 332 -12.62 16.11 13.94
CA LEU A 332 -12.66 14.64 14.09
C LEU A 332 -11.34 13.97 13.66
N LEU A 333 -10.67 14.56 12.67
CA LEU A 333 -9.37 14.14 12.14
C LEU A 333 -8.48 15.37 11.88
N PRO A 334 -7.15 15.19 11.77
CA PRO A 334 -6.23 16.28 11.44
C PRO A 334 -6.64 17.02 10.16
N GLU A 335 -6.52 18.35 10.15
CA GLU A 335 -6.98 19.18 9.03
C GLU A 335 -6.25 18.84 7.73
N ALA A 336 -4.96 18.52 7.76
CA ALA A 336 -4.21 18.08 6.57
C ALA A 336 -4.62 16.69 6.05
N TYR A 337 -5.17 15.81 6.91
CA TYR A 337 -5.68 14.51 6.46
C TYR A 337 -7.02 14.68 5.75
N LEU A 338 -7.94 15.44 6.37
CA LEU A 338 -9.22 15.83 5.76
C LEU A 338 -8.97 16.57 4.44
N TYR A 339 -8.08 17.57 4.51
CA TYR A 339 -7.09 17.98 3.52
C TYR A 339 -7.07 17.20 2.21
N GLY A 340 -6.20 16.20 2.28
CA GLY A 340 -5.93 15.24 1.24
C GLY A 340 -7.15 14.51 0.74
N PHE A 341 -8.03 14.06 1.64
CA PHE A 341 -9.22 13.32 1.22
C PHE A 341 -10.11 14.13 0.27
N ALA A 342 -10.43 15.38 0.64
CA ALA A 342 -11.27 16.23 -0.22
C ALA A 342 -10.51 16.77 -1.44
N PHE A 343 -9.21 17.06 -1.32
CA PHE A 343 -8.37 17.40 -2.47
C PHE A 343 -8.37 16.28 -3.51
N THR A 344 -8.12 15.03 -3.10
CA THR A 344 -8.14 13.86 -3.98
C THR A 344 -9.52 13.64 -4.59
N ASN A 345 -10.60 13.75 -3.81
CA ASN A 345 -11.96 13.61 -4.34
C ASN A 345 -12.26 14.64 -5.44
N LYS A 346 -11.92 15.91 -5.22
CA LYS A 346 -12.09 16.98 -6.22
C LYS A 346 -11.25 16.73 -7.48
N SER A 347 -10.01 16.28 -7.28
CA SER A 347 -9.05 16.03 -8.37
C SER A 347 -9.43 14.84 -9.26
N VAL A 348 -10.24 13.91 -8.76
CA VAL A 348 -10.75 12.77 -9.55
C VAL A 348 -11.95 13.15 -10.42
N MET A 349 -12.73 14.16 -10.04
CA MET A 349 -13.91 14.59 -10.81
C MET A 349 -13.55 15.28 -12.13
N TYR A 350 -12.47 16.05 -12.14
CA TYR A 350 -12.03 16.81 -13.31
C TYR A 350 -10.54 16.60 -13.53
N ARG A 351 -10.21 15.61 -14.36
CA ARG A 351 -8.84 15.28 -14.72
C ARG A 351 -8.75 15.07 -16.23
N PRO A 352 -7.94 15.86 -16.95
CA PRO A 352 -7.67 15.61 -18.36
C PRO A 352 -7.16 14.19 -18.54
N ALA A 353 -7.85 13.43 -19.39
CA ALA A 353 -7.59 12.05 -19.69
C ALA A 353 -7.59 11.86 -21.20
N PHE A 354 -6.76 10.93 -21.66
CA PHE A 354 -6.63 10.55 -23.05
C PHE A 354 -6.80 9.05 -23.20
N LEU A 355 -7.58 8.62 -24.19
CA LEU A 355 -7.75 7.22 -24.55
C LEU A 355 -8.02 7.12 -26.06
N ASP A 356 -7.23 6.30 -26.77
CA ASP A 356 -7.44 5.94 -28.18
C ASP A 356 -7.65 7.09 -29.16
N GLY A 357 -6.97 8.22 -28.94
CA GLY A 357 -7.05 9.40 -29.81
C GLY A 357 -8.00 10.49 -29.28
N ASP A 358 -8.84 10.16 -28.31
CA ASP A 358 -9.82 11.07 -27.74
C ASP A 358 -9.35 11.68 -26.41
N TRP A 359 -9.78 12.92 -26.18
CA TRP A 359 -9.56 13.65 -24.94
C TRP A 359 -10.87 13.85 -24.17
N SER A 360 -10.82 13.67 -22.85
CA SER A 360 -11.95 13.90 -21.94
C SER A 360 -11.46 14.57 -20.66
N ASN A 361 -12.23 15.52 -20.12
CA ASN A 361 -11.94 16.14 -18.82
C ASN A 361 -12.57 15.41 -17.64
N THR A 362 -13.39 14.39 -17.91
CA THR A 362 -14.08 13.57 -16.90
C THR A 362 -13.69 12.09 -16.98
N GLY A 363 -12.78 11.73 -17.89
CA GLY A 363 -12.32 10.36 -18.12
C GLY A 363 -13.21 9.56 -19.08
N PHE A 364 -12.94 8.25 -19.15
CA PHE A 364 -13.67 7.28 -19.97
C PHE A 364 -14.08 6.08 -19.12
N ALA A 365 -15.34 5.64 -19.20
CA ALA A 365 -15.80 4.44 -18.50
C ALA A 365 -15.05 3.18 -18.96
N SER A 366 -14.64 3.14 -20.23
CA SER A 366 -13.85 2.06 -20.84
C SER A 366 -12.37 2.08 -20.44
N PHE A 367 -11.87 3.15 -19.78
CA PHE A 367 -10.45 3.30 -19.48
C PHE A 367 -9.90 2.11 -18.69
N PHE A 368 -10.58 1.68 -17.62
CA PHE A 368 -10.09 0.59 -16.78
C PHE A 368 -10.05 -0.77 -17.51
N PRO A 369 -11.13 -1.20 -18.21
CA PRO A 369 -11.06 -2.38 -19.06
C PRO A 369 -9.96 -2.31 -20.12
N CYS A 370 -9.86 -1.20 -20.87
CA CYS A 370 -8.84 -1.05 -21.91
C CYS A 370 -7.42 -1.07 -21.33
N ALA A 371 -7.17 -0.32 -20.25
CA ALA A 371 -5.88 -0.31 -19.57
C ALA A 371 -5.51 -1.71 -19.03
N PHE A 372 -6.48 -2.47 -18.53
CA PHE A 372 -6.25 -3.86 -18.12
C PHE A 372 -5.76 -4.70 -19.31
N PHE A 373 -6.43 -4.65 -20.46
CA PHE A 373 -5.98 -5.40 -21.64
C PHE A 373 -4.64 -4.91 -22.20
N TYR A 374 -4.39 -3.60 -22.21
CA TYR A 374 -3.15 -3.04 -22.77
C TYR A 374 -1.94 -3.28 -21.88
N LYS A 375 -2.12 -3.30 -20.55
CA LYS A 375 -1.02 -3.40 -19.58
C LYS A 375 -0.83 -4.80 -19.01
N THR A 376 -1.74 -5.74 -19.30
CA THR A 376 -1.59 -7.13 -18.88
C THR A 376 -0.81 -7.90 -19.97
N PRO A 377 0.37 -8.45 -19.65
CA PRO A 377 1.14 -9.24 -20.62
C PRO A 377 0.31 -10.39 -21.20
N ILE A 378 0.41 -10.59 -22.54
CA ILE A 378 -0.26 -11.67 -23.29
C ILE A 378 -0.13 -13.06 -22.64
N PRO A 379 1.00 -13.44 -21.99
CA PRO A 379 1.12 -14.73 -21.31
C PRO A 379 0.05 -15.01 -20.25
N ILE A 380 -0.53 -13.99 -19.61
CA ILE A 380 -1.61 -14.17 -18.61
C ILE A 380 -2.92 -14.65 -19.27
N PHE A 381 -3.15 -14.30 -20.53
CA PHE A 381 -4.33 -14.73 -21.30
C PHE A 381 -4.14 -16.07 -22.03
N SER A 382 -2.93 -16.63 -21.97
CA SER A 382 -2.54 -17.83 -22.75
C SER A 382 -2.60 -19.13 -21.94
N CYS A 383 -3.25 -19.13 -20.77
CA CYS A 383 -3.42 -20.32 -19.91
C CYS A 383 -4.70 -21.11 -20.22
#